data_AF-A0A1C5THY9-F1
#
_entry.id   AF-A0A1C5THY9-F1
#
_cell.length_a   1.000
_cell.length_b   1.000
_cell.length_c   1.000
_cell.angle_alpha   90.00
_cell.angle_beta   90.00
_cell.angle_gamma   90.00
#
_symmetry.space_group_name_H-M   'P 1'
#
loop_
_entity.id
_entity.type
_entity.pdbx_description
1 polymer ?
#
loop_
_entity_poly.entity_id
_entity_poly.type
_entity_poly.pdbx_seq_one_letter_code
_entity_poly.pdbx_strand_id
1 'polypeptide(L)'
;MEAVEQAQQKQEEAEKQARQAENQAERERKQADVEIQRARRKAKSEVEDMRERQFFWDWGYLCVIFFSFIQNGAFQRDLLQLITVPINWCRGYVAWFEQLDYIGYSAGEVIFERIFSSAVIMAGIVGCVLLVWGGIEQYRKIWDEIYKMVLIASISFIVVLGNLIREYLPFNLLFVILVINVGAVLIRIYLNNKNVGY
;
A
#
# COMPACT_ATOMS: atom_id res chain seq x y z
N MET A 1 -53.44 -1.47 -66.62
CA MET A 1 -52.88 -2.43 -65.65
C MET A 1 -51.36 -2.56 -65.83
N GLU A 2 -50.82 -2.48 -67.05
CA GLU A 2 -49.37 -2.61 -67.34
C GLU A 2 -48.45 -1.55 -66.68
N ALA A 3 -48.92 -0.31 -66.51
CA ALA A 3 -48.11 0.75 -65.89
C ALA A 3 -47.91 0.57 -64.36
N VAL A 4 -48.81 -0.17 -63.70
CA VAL A 4 -48.72 -0.46 -62.26
C VAL A 4 -47.75 -1.62 -62.02
N GLU A 5 -47.74 -2.61 -62.91
CA GLU A 5 -46.82 -3.75 -62.88
C GLU A 5 -45.35 -3.32 -63.09
N GLN A 6 -45.09 -2.42 -64.05
CA GLN A 6 -43.73 -1.87 -64.24
C GLN A 6 -43.26 -1.02 -63.05
N ALA A 7 -44.17 -0.30 -62.39
CA ALA A 7 -43.83 0.47 -61.20
C ALA A 7 -43.51 -0.43 -60.00
N GLN A 8 -44.26 -1.53 -59.83
CA GLN A 8 -43.98 -2.54 -58.80
C GLN A 8 -42.65 -3.26 -59.03
N GLN A 9 -42.34 -3.67 -60.27
CA GLN A 9 -41.06 -4.32 -60.58
C GLN A 9 -39.86 -3.41 -60.29
N LYS A 10 -39.95 -2.11 -60.62
CA LYS A 10 -38.89 -1.14 -60.30
C LYS A 10 -38.73 -0.91 -58.80
N GLN A 11 -39.83 -0.93 -58.03
CA GLN A 11 -39.76 -0.87 -56.57
C GLN A 11 -39.11 -2.13 -55.98
N GLU A 12 -39.46 -3.31 -56.49
CA GLU A 12 -38.93 -4.58 -55.99
C GLU A 12 -37.43 -4.75 -56.30
N GLU A 13 -36.96 -4.27 -57.46
CA GLU A 13 -35.54 -4.22 -57.80
C GLU A 13 -34.77 -3.23 -56.93
N ALA A 14 -35.34 -2.03 -56.68
CA ALA A 14 -34.74 -1.05 -55.79
C ALA A 14 -34.67 -1.56 -54.33
N GLU A 15 -35.69 -2.28 -53.88
CA GLU A 15 -35.71 -2.88 -52.54
C GLU A 15 -34.69 -4.04 -52.41
N LYS A 16 -34.52 -4.85 -53.46
CA LYS A 16 -33.48 -5.89 -53.51
C LYS A 16 -32.08 -5.29 -53.48
N GLN A 17 -31.84 -4.20 -54.22
CA GLN A 17 -30.55 -3.49 -54.18
C GLN A 17 -30.28 -2.86 -52.80
N ALA A 18 -31.30 -2.24 -52.18
CA ALA A 18 -31.17 -1.67 -50.85
C ALA A 18 -30.84 -2.74 -49.79
N ARG A 19 -31.51 -3.90 -49.84
CA ARG A 19 -31.21 -5.04 -48.95
C ARG A 19 -29.83 -5.64 -49.19
N GLN A 20 -29.32 -5.64 -50.42
CA GLN A 20 -27.94 -6.06 -50.69
C GLN A 20 -26.92 -5.10 -50.10
N ALA A 21 -27.15 -3.79 -50.25
CA ALA A 21 -26.28 -2.76 -49.67
C ALA A 21 -26.27 -2.81 -48.13
N GLU A 22 -27.42 -3.03 -47.51
CA GLU A 22 -27.54 -3.18 -46.05
C GLU A 22 -26.81 -4.42 -45.54
N ASN A 23 -26.99 -5.58 -46.19
CA ASN A 23 -26.28 -6.82 -45.85
C ASN A 23 -24.76 -6.69 -46.02
N GLN A 24 -24.30 -5.92 -47.01
CA GLN A 24 -22.88 -5.67 -47.22
C GLN A 24 -22.31 -4.80 -46.09
N ALA A 25 -23.00 -3.71 -45.75
CA ALA A 25 -22.62 -2.83 -44.65
C ALA A 25 -22.62 -3.57 -43.30
N GLU A 26 -23.57 -4.49 -43.07
CA GLU A 26 -23.62 -5.29 -41.84
C GLU A 26 -22.44 -6.28 -41.75
N ARG A 27 -22.03 -6.87 -42.88
CA ARG A 27 -20.85 -7.76 -42.93
C ARG A 27 -19.55 -7.01 -42.64
N GLU A 28 -19.39 -5.82 -43.22
CA GLU A 28 -18.22 -4.96 -42.99
C GLU A 28 -18.16 -4.50 -41.52
N ARG A 29 -19.31 -4.14 -40.93
CA ARG A 29 -19.39 -3.82 -39.49
C ARG A 29 -19.02 -5.00 -38.61
N LYS A 30 -19.53 -6.22 -38.91
CA LYS A 30 -19.18 -7.43 -38.17
C LYS A 30 -17.70 -7.77 -38.28
N GLN A 31 -17.08 -7.55 -39.43
CA GLN A 31 -15.63 -7.75 -39.59
C GLN A 31 -14.83 -6.73 -38.78
N ALA A 32 -15.20 -5.45 -38.84
CA ALA A 32 -14.56 -4.40 -38.05
C ALA A 32 -14.67 -4.66 -36.53
N ASP A 33 -15.84 -5.08 -36.04
CA ASP A 33 -16.03 -5.43 -34.62
C ASP A 33 -15.19 -6.63 -34.18
N VAL A 34 -15.04 -7.63 -35.04
CA VAL A 34 -14.18 -8.80 -34.77
C VAL A 34 -12.70 -8.40 -34.73
N GLU A 35 -12.25 -7.52 -35.62
CA GLU A 35 -10.88 -7.00 -35.62
C GLU A 35 -10.59 -6.15 -34.38
N ILE A 36 -11.52 -5.27 -33.99
CA ILE A 36 -11.42 -4.46 -32.76
C ILE A 36 -11.40 -5.37 -31.53
N GLN A 37 -12.26 -6.40 -31.47
CA GLN A 37 -12.22 -7.38 -30.38
C GLN A 37 -10.90 -8.15 -30.34
N ARG A 38 -10.36 -8.54 -31.49
CA ARG A 38 -9.08 -9.25 -31.57
C ARG A 38 -7.93 -8.36 -31.11
N ALA A 39 -7.90 -7.11 -31.53
CA ALA A 39 -6.93 -6.11 -31.06
C ALA A 39 -7.04 -5.89 -29.55
N ARG A 40 -8.27 -5.78 -29.02
CA ARG A 40 -8.52 -5.62 -27.57
C ARG A 40 -8.10 -6.85 -26.76
N ARG A 41 -8.34 -8.07 -27.26
CA ARG A 41 -7.87 -9.30 -26.60
C ARG A 41 -6.35 -9.38 -26.60
N LYS A 42 -5.70 -9.01 -27.70
CA LYS A 42 -4.23 -9.01 -27.80
C LYS A 42 -3.60 -7.97 -26.86
N ALA A 43 -4.16 -6.76 -26.80
CA ALA A 43 -3.73 -5.75 -25.84
C ALA A 43 -3.94 -6.22 -24.39
N LYS A 44 -5.06 -6.90 -24.10
CA LYS A 44 -5.33 -7.44 -22.75
C LYS A 44 -4.34 -8.54 -22.36
N SER A 45 -4.01 -9.46 -23.27
CA SER A 45 -3.02 -10.51 -23.00
C SER A 45 -1.60 -9.95 -22.83
N GLU A 46 -1.22 -8.93 -23.60
CA GLU A 46 0.09 -8.28 -23.43
C GLU A 46 0.19 -7.54 -22.09
N VAL A 47 -0.89 -6.90 -21.64
CA VAL A 47 -0.95 -6.27 -20.31
C VAL A 47 -0.89 -7.30 -19.18
N GLU A 48 -1.58 -8.43 -19.31
CA GLU A 48 -1.52 -9.53 -18.33
C GLU A 48 -0.11 -10.14 -18.24
N ASP A 49 0.54 -10.40 -19.38
CA ASP A 49 1.91 -10.92 -19.43
C ASP A 49 2.96 -9.92 -18.88
N MET A 50 2.79 -8.63 -19.15
CA MET A 50 3.62 -7.59 -18.51
C MET A 50 3.41 -7.54 -16.98
N ARG A 51 2.18 -7.75 -16.52
CA ARG A 51 1.84 -7.77 -15.09
C ARG A 51 2.46 -8.97 -14.39
N GLU A 52 2.38 -10.16 -14.98
CA GLU A 52 2.99 -11.37 -14.43
C GLU A 52 4.51 -11.24 -14.32
N ARG A 53 5.16 -10.65 -15.34
CA ARG A 53 6.59 -10.34 -15.27
C ARG A 53 6.93 -9.35 -14.16
N GLN A 54 6.15 -8.28 -13.99
CA GLN A 54 6.32 -7.36 -12.88
C GLN A 54 6.19 -8.07 -11.53
N PHE A 55 5.16 -8.89 -11.35
CA PHE A 55 5.00 -9.69 -10.13
C PHE A 55 6.21 -10.59 -9.86
N PHE A 56 6.76 -11.23 -10.88
CA PHE A 56 7.94 -12.09 -10.72
C PHE A 56 9.18 -11.30 -10.26
N TRP A 57 9.42 -10.13 -10.83
CA TRP A 57 10.53 -9.26 -10.44
C TRP A 57 10.34 -8.66 -9.05
N ASP A 58 9.12 -8.22 -8.72
CA ASP A 58 8.78 -7.70 -7.39
C ASP A 58 8.95 -8.77 -6.32
N TRP A 59 8.51 -10.00 -6.59
CA TRP A 59 8.73 -11.15 -5.72
C TRP A 59 10.21 -11.53 -5.61
N GLY A 60 10.96 -11.51 -6.71
CA GLY A 60 12.40 -11.76 -6.71
C GLY A 60 13.15 -10.75 -5.85
N TYR A 61 12.83 -9.46 -5.99
CA TYR A 61 13.41 -8.39 -5.19
C TYR A 61 13.05 -8.53 -3.70
N LEU A 62 11.79 -8.83 -3.41
CA LEU A 62 11.31 -9.10 -2.05
C LEU A 62 12.05 -10.28 -1.42
N CYS A 63 12.27 -11.36 -2.16
CA CYS A 63 13.02 -12.53 -1.71
C CYS A 63 14.48 -12.16 -1.38
N VAL A 64 15.16 -11.37 -2.21
CA VAL A 64 16.54 -10.94 -1.96
C VAL A 64 16.65 -10.11 -0.68
N ILE A 65 15.71 -9.17 -0.47
CA ILE A 65 15.63 -8.40 0.78
C ILE A 65 15.39 -9.34 1.96
N PHE A 66 14.46 -10.28 1.83
CA PHE A 66 14.12 -11.22 2.89
C PHE A 66 15.30 -12.11 3.30
N PHE A 67 16.05 -12.66 2.35
CA PHE A 67 17.27 -13.42 2.64
C PHE A 67 18.36 -12.55 3.28
N SER A 68 18.54 -11.33 2.79
CA SER A 68 19.51 -10.38 3.36
C SER A 68 19.13 -9.96 4.78
N PHE A 69 17.82 -9.87 5.06
CA PHE A 69 17.27 -9.61 6.39
C PHE A 69 17.53 -10.78 7.34
N ILE A 70 17.39 -12.03 6.88
CA ILE A 70 17.72 -13.22 7.67
C ILE A 70 19.21 -13.24 8.03
N GLN A 71 20.08 -12.84 7.10
CA GLN A 71 21.54 -12.80 7.31
C GLN A 71 21.99 -11.64 8.22
N ASN A 72 21.27 -10.52 8.26
CA ASN A 72 21.63 -9.36 9.08
C ASN A 72 21.03 -9.41 10.49
N GLY A 73 21.76 -10.06 11.41
CA GLY A 73 21.37 -10.16 12.82
C GLY A 73 21.31 -8.82 13.57
N ALA A 74 22.02 -7.77 13.12
CA ALA A 74 22.01 -6.46 13.77
C ALA A 74 20.63 -5.77 13.67
N PHE A 75 20.02 -5.79 12.48
CA PHE A 75 18.70 -5.19 12.26
C PHE A 75 17.59 -5.99 12.93
N GLN A 76 17.69 -7.33 12.94
CA GLN A 76 16.77 -8.19 13.70
C GLN A 76 16.81 -7.90 15.20
N ARG A 77 18.00 -7.74 15.78
CA ARG A 77 18.17 -7.42 17.20
C ARG A 77 17.49 -6.10 17.55
N ASP A 78 17.64 -5.10 16.70
CA ASP A 78 17.03 -3.78 16.88
C ASP A 78 15.50 -3.83 16.79
N LEU A 79 14.95 -4.62 15.86
CA LEU A 79 13.51 -4.92 15.77
C LEU A 79 13.00 -5.67 17.00
N LEU A 80 13.73 -6.68 17.45
CA LEU A 80 13.38 -7.44 18.64
C LEU A 80 13.41 -6.54 19.88
N GLN A 81 14.38 -5.64 20.00
CA GLN A 81 14.42 -4.67 21.10
C GLN A 81 13.20 -3.74 21.07
N LEU A 82 12.79 -3.25 19.90
CA LEU A 82 11.60 -2.41 19.77
C LEU A 82 10.33 -3.10 20.30
N ILE A 83 10.20 -4.41 20.08
CA ILE A 83 9.05 -5.21 20.54
C ILE A 83 9.22 -5.64 22.00
N THR A 84 10.43 -5.98 22.43
CA THR A 84 10.70 -6.54 23.77
C THR A 84 10.57 -5.49 24.87
N VAL A 85 10.96 -4.23 24.60
CA VAL A 85 10.85 -3.12 25.56
C VAL A 85 9.42 -2.94 26.09
N PRO A 86 8.39 -2.77 25.24
CA PRO A 86 7.02 -2.61 25.73
C PRO A 86 6.49 -3.88 26.40
N ILE A 87 6.87 -5.08 25.94
CA ILE A 87 6.47 -6.34 26.57
C ILE A 87 7.02 -6.44 28.01
N ASN A 88 8.29 -6.09 28.22
CA ASN A 88 8.89 -6.10 29.54
C ASN A 88 8.26 -5.07 30.47
N TRP A 89 7.91 -3.89 29.95
CA TRP A 89 7.16 -2.89 30.72
C TRP A 89 5.78 -3.41 31.14
N CYS A 90 5.03 -4.02 30.22
CA CYS A 90 3.74 -4.66 30.55
C CYS A 90 3.90 -5.75 31.61
N ARG A 91 4.94 -6.59 31.51
CA ARG A 91 5.22 -7.62 32.51
C ARG A 91 5.53 -7.02 33.89
N GLY A 92 6.33 -5.96 33.93
CA GLY A 92 6.63 -5.23 35.16
C GLY A 92 5.39 -4.56 35.76
N TYR A 93 4.54 -3.99 34.92
CA TYR A 93 3.26 -3.40 35.32
C TYR A 93 2.33 -4.44 35.94
N VAL A 94 2.17 -5.63 35.32
CA VAL A 94 1.36 -6.72 35.86
C VAL A 94 1.89 -7.20 37.21
N ALA A 95 3.21 -7.40 37.33
CA ALA A 95 3.83 -7.80 38.58
C ALA A 95 3.64 -6.77 39.70
N TRP A 96 3.78 -5.48 39.39
CA TRP A 96 3.49 -4.39 40.32
C TRP A 96 2.00 -4.38 40.73
N PHE A 97 1.10 -4.59 39.77
CA PHE A 97 -0.35 -4.62 39.99
C PHE A 97 -0.80 -5.77 40.92
N GLU A 98 -0.14 -6.94 40.83
CA GLU A 98 -0.33 -8.07 41.75
C GLU A 98 0.24 -7.79 43.13
N GLN A 99 1.39 -7.12 43.22
CA GLN A 99 2.07 -6.86 44.49
C GLN A 99 1.37 -5.79 45.35
N LEU A 100 0.51 -4.96 44.77
CA LEU A 100 -0.27 -3.93 45.50
C LEU A 100 -1.06 -4.46 46.70
N ASP A 101 -1.50 -5.74 46.69
CA ASP A 101 -2.22 -6.34 47.82
C ASP A 101 -1.32 -6.72 49.01
N TYR A 102 0.00 -6.79 48.81
CA TYR A 102 0.97 -7.28 49.80
C TYR A 102 1.78 -6.17 50.47
N ILE A 103 1.73 -4.96 49.92
CA ILE A 103 2.34 -3.77 50.49
C ILE A 103 1.30 -3.21 51.46
N GLY A 104 1.64 -3.03 52.74
CA GLY A 104 0.72 -2.78 53.87
C GLY A 104 -0.11 -1.48 53.85
N TYR A 105 -0.66 -1.11 52.70
CA TYR A 105 -1.62 -0.04 52.46
C TYR A 105 -3.00 -0.38 53.03
N SER A 106 -3.80 0.65 53.30
CA SER A 106 -5.21 0.44 53.67
C SER A 106 -6.00 -0.08 52.47
N ALA A 107 -7.04 -0.89 52.71
CA ALA A 107 -7.85 -1.48 51.64
C ALA A 107 -8.47 -0.44 50.68
N GLY A 108 -8.72 0.79 51.15
CA GLY A 108 -9.22 1.89 50.32
C GLY A 108 -8.16 2.48 49.38
N GLU A 109 -6.90 2.58 49.81
CA GLU A 109 -5.80 3.08 48.98
C GLU A 109 -5.47 2.12 47.84
N VAL A 110 -5.45 0.81 48.12
CA VAL A 110 -5.20 -0.24 47.11
C VAL A 110 -6.26 -0.22 46.00
N ILE A 111 -7.54 -0.08 46.38
CA ILE A 111 -8.65 -0.01 45.42
C ILE A 111 -8.56 1.27 44.58
N PHE A 112 -8.23 2.41 45.20
CA PHE A 112 -8.07 3.68 44.49
C PHE A 112 -6.92 3.61 43.47
N GLU A 113 -5.74 3.13 43.87
CA GLU A 113 -4.59 2.99 42.97
C GLU A 113 -4.87 2.04 41.81
N ARG A 114 -5.59 0.93 42.04
CA ARG A 114 -6.01 0.01 40.97
C ARG A 114 -6.91 0.67 39.94
N ILE A 115 -7.93 1.41 40.39
CA ILE A 115 -8.88 2.10 39.51
C ILE A 115 -8.16 3.21 38.74
N PHE A 116 -7.34 4.01 39.43
CA PHE A 116 -6.60 5.12 38.84
C PHE A 116 -5.60 4.62 37.80
N SER A 117 -4.79 3.63 38.15
CA SER A 117 -3.80 3.00 37.27
C SER A 117 -4.44 2.42 36.00
N SER A 118 -5.53 1.66 36.16
CA SER A 118 -6.26 1.06 35.05
C SER A 118 -6.87 2.12 34.14
N ALA A 119 -7.43 3.20 34.72
CA ALA A 119 -7.99 4.31 33.96
C ALA A 119 -6.93 5.05 33.13
N VAL A 120 -5.73 5.28 33.70
CA VAL A 120 -4.61 5.92 33.00
C VAL A 120 -4.12 5.07 31.82
N ILE A 121 -4.00 3.75 31.99
CA ILE A 121 -3.61 2.86 30.89
C ILE A 121 -4.69 2.83 29.80
N MET A 122 -5.96 2.72 30.17
CA MET A 122 -7.07 2.76 29.21
C MET A 122 -7.09 4.06 28.41
N ALA A 123 -6.91 5.20 29.08
CA ALA A 123 -6.79 6.50 28.41
C ALA A 123 -5.57 6.55 27.48
N GLY A 124 -4.44 5.97 27.89
CA GLY A 124 -3.23 5.85 27.08
C GLY A 124 -3.45 5.01 25.82
N ILE A 125 -4.12 3.86 25.92
CA ILE A 125 -4.45 3.00 24.77
C ILE A 125 -5.37 3.73 23.80
N VAL A 126 -6.45 4.34 24.31
CA VAL A 126 -7.38 5.11 23.48
C VAL A 126 -6.66 6.28 22.80
N GLY A 127 -5.80 6.99 23.52
CA GLY A 127 -4.96 8.06 22.96
C GLY A 127 -4.04 7.57 21.86
N CYS A 128 -3.37 6.43 22.05
CA CYS A 128 -2.51 5.82 21.03
C CYS A 128 -3.31 5.44 19.78
N VAL A 129 -4.49 4.85 19.94
CA VAL A 129 -5.38 4.48 18.81
C VAL A 129 -5.80 5.73 18.03
N LEU A 130 -6.18 6.81 18.72
CA LEU A 130 -6.56 8.07 18.07
C LEU A 130 -5.37 8.73 17.35
N LEU A 131 -4.17 8.69 17.94
CA LEU A 131 -2.96 9.19 17.30
C LEU A 131 -2.59 8.37 16.05
N VAL A 132 -2.68 7.05 16.13
CA VAL A 132 -2.44 6.15 14.98
C VAL A 132 -3.47 6.43 13.89
N TRP A 133 -4.75 6.57 14.23
CA TRP A 133 -5.81 6.89 13.28
C TRP A 133 -5.58 8.25 12.58
N GLY A 134 -5.30 9.31 13.35
CA GLY A 134 -4.98 10.63 12.81
C GLY A 134 -3.70 10.62 11.96
N GLY A 135 -2.70 9.84 12.40
CA GLY A 135 -1.48 9.58 11.65
C GLY A 135 -1.76 8.89 10.32
N ILE A 136 -2.56 7.83 10.29
CA ILE A 136 -2.95 7.11 9.07
C ILE A 136 -3.71 8.03 8.11
N GLU A 137 -4.63 8.86 8.59
CA GLU A 137 -5.41 9.77 7.73
C GLU A 137 -4.51 10.82 7.06
N GLN A 138 -3.53 11.35 7.79
CA GLN A 138 -2.50 12.25 7.26
C GLN A 138 -1.53 11.53 6.32
N TYR A 139 -1.05 10.35 6.72
CA TYR A 139 -0.15 9.53 5.90
C TYR A 139 -0.82 9.12 4.60
N ARG A 140 -2.10 8.74 4.59
CA ARG A 140 -2.85 8.37 3.37
C ARG A 140 -2.85 9.49 2.33
N LYS A 141 -2.82 10.75 2.76
CA LYS A 141 -2.72 11.91 1.85
C LYS A 141 -1.31 12.15 1.31
N ILE A 142 -0.27 11.69 2.01
CA ILE A 142 1.15 11.88 1.65
C ILE A 142 1.75 10.62 0.98
N TRP A 143 1.11 9.46 1.12
CA TRP A 143 1.49 8.12 0.62
C TRP A 143 1.47 8.00 -0.91
N ASP A 144 2.31 8.79 -1.54
CA ASP A 144 2.56 8.80 -2.97
C ASP A 144 3.49 7.64 -3.36
N GLU A 145 3.48 7.25 -4.64
CA GLU A 145 4.34 6.18 -5.17
C GLU A 145 5.83 6.46 -4.92
N ILE A 146 6.23 7.74 -4.95
CA ILE A 146 7.60 8.18 -4.63
C ILE A 146 7.98 7.80 -3.19
N TYR A 147 7.09 7.99 -2.21
CA TYR A 147 7.38 7.65 -0.82
C TYR A 147 7.53 6.14 -0.63
N LYS A 148 6.71 5.35 -1.33
CA LYS A 148 6.85 3.88 -1.35
C LYS A 148 8.22 3.46 -1.86
N MET A 149 8.69 4.07 -2.96
CA MET A 149 10.02 3.79 -3.50
C MET A 149 11.14 4.17 -2.54
N VAL A 150 11.07 5.35 -1.91
CA VAL A 150 12.08 5.80 -0.93
C VAL A 150 12.12 4.88 0.30
N LEU A 151 10.95 4.46 0.79
CA LEU A 151 10.84 3.57 1.93
C LEU A 151 11.42 2.18 1.61
N ILE A 152 11.06 1.61 0.47
CA ILE A 152 11.62 0.33 0.02
C ILE A 152 13.14 0.44 -0.18
N ALA A 153 13.62 1.49 -0.83
CA ALA A 153 15.04 1.70 -1.07
C ALA A 153 15.83 1.86 0.24
N SER A 154 15.33 2.66 1.19
CA SER A 154 15.99 2.87 2.49
C SER A 154 16.05 1.59 3.34
N ILE A 155 14.98 0.79 3.37
CA ILE A 155 14.96 -0.52 4.03
C ILE A 155 15.95 -1.46 3.35
N SER A 156 15.95 -1.51 2.02
CA SER A 156 16.87 -2.37 1.25
C SER A 156 18.33 -2.01 1.52
N PHE A 157 18.65 -0.73 1.54
CA PHE A 157 20.00 -0.23 1.84
C PHE A 157 20.46 -0.64 3.25
N ILE A 158 19.61 -0.47 4.26
CA ILE A 158 19.93 -0.85 5.64
C ILE A 158 19.97 -2.37 5.82
N VAL A 159 19.15 -3.12 5.10
CA VAL A 159 19.21 -4.58 5.12
C VAL A 159 20.50 -5.09 4.48
N VAL A 160 21.04 -4.44 3.45
CA VAL A 160 22.28 -4.89 2.80
C VAL A 160 23.54 -4.39 3.52
N LEU A 161 23.58 -3.11 3.94
CA LEU A 161 24.75 -2.46 4.55
C LEU A 161 24.64 -2.27 6.07
N GLY A 162 23.57 -2.72 6.71
CA GLY A 162 23.29 -2.42 8.12
C GLY A 162 24.38 -2.88 9.08
N ASN A 163 24.98 -4.05 8.85
CA ASN A 163 26.12 -4.52 9.64
C ASN A 163 27.33 -3.57 9.55
N LEU A 164 27.64 -3.07 8.35
CA LEU A 164 28.72 -2.11 8.15
C LEU A 164 28.40 -0.78 8.83
N ILE A 165 27.17 -0.28 8.67
CA ILE A 165 26.74 0.98 9.28
C ILE A 165 26.79 0.89 10.81
N ARG A 166 26.46 -0.26 11.41
CA ARG A 166 26.56 -0.50 12.85
C ARG A 166 28.00 -0.40 13.37
N GLU A 167 28.97 -0.81 12.55
CA GLU A 167 30.39 -0.75 12.88
C GLU A 167 30.88 0.71 12.98
N TYR A 168 30.35 1.59 12.12
CA TYR A 168 30.67 3.02 12.13
C TYR A 168 29.77 3.87 13.04
N LEU A 169 28.52 3.47 13.24
CA LEU A 169 27.50 4.21 14.00
C LEU A 169 26.79 3.27 14.99
N PRO A 170 26.92 3.50 16.31
CA PRO A 170 26.31 2.65 17.35
C PRO A 170 24.81 2.93 17.57
N PHE A 171 24.13 3.58 16.62
CA PHE A 171 22.70 3.89 16.73
C PHE A 171 21.83 2.72 16.22
N ASN A 172 20.58 2.69 16.68
CA ASN A 172 19.60 1.73 16.21
C ASN A 172 19.31 1.96 14.72
N LEU A 173 19.44 0.92 13.91
CA LEU A 173 19.28 0.99 12.46
C LEU A 173 17.85 1.39 12.04
N LEU A 174 16.84 1.06 12.85
CA LEU A 174 15.46 1.53 12.64
C LEU A 174 15.34 3.05 12.75
N PHE A 175 16.08 3.65 13.67
CA PHE A 175 16.08 5.10 13.84
C PHE A 175 16.67 5.79 12.61
N VAL A 176 17.73 5.22 12.03
CA VAL A 176 18.34 5.72 10.79
C VAL A 176 17.34 5.67 9.63
N ILE A 177 16.60 4.56 9.47
CA ILE A 177 15.54 4.46 8.46
C ILE A 177 14.50 5.57 8.66
N LEU A 178 14.06 5.77 9.89
CA LEU A 178 13.04 6.78 10.21
C LEU A 178 13.52 8.19 9.88
N VAL A 179 14.76 8.54 10.24
CA VAL A 179 15.36 9.85 9.92
C VAL A 179 15.45 10.08 8.42
N ILE A 180 15.89 9.08 7.64
CA ILE A 180 15.97 9.19 6.17
C ILE A 180 14.59 9.43 5.57
N ASN A 181 13.58 8.67 5.99
CA ASN A 181 12.22 8.77 5.44
C ASN A 181 11.55 10.09 5.83
N VAL A 182 11.67 10.53 7.08
CA VAL A 182 11.16 11.82 7.54
C VAL A 182 11.87 12.98 6.83
N GLY A 183 13.18 12.89 6.66
CA GLY A 183 13.97 13.87 5.90
C GLY A 183 13.50 14.02 4.46
N ALA A 184 13.25 12.91 3.77
CA ALA A 184 12.73 12.92 2.41
C ALA A 184 11.34 13.58 2.31
N VAL A 185 10.45 13.30 3.26
CA VAL A 185 9.12 13.93 3.34
C VAL A 185 9.25 15.44 3.59
N LEU A 186 10.10 15.86 4.52
CA LEU A 186 10.31 17.28 4.83
C LEU A 186 10.89 18.05 3.63
N ILE A 187 11.87 17.46 2.93
CA ILE A 187 12.44 18.04 1.70
C ILE A 187 11.34 18.21 0.64
N ARG A 188 10.46 17.22 0.48
CA ARG A 188 9.36 17.31 -0.47
C ARG A 188 8.38 18.41 -0.10
N ILE A 189 7.96 18.51 1.16
CA ILE A 189 7.06 19.57 1.62
C ILE A 189 7.71 20.94 1.39
N TYR A 190 9.01 21.07 1.68
CA TYR A 190 9.77 22.29 1.44
C TYR A 190 9.82 22.68 -0.05
N LEU A 191 10.13 21.72 -0.94
CA LEU A 191 10.15 21.95 -2.39
C LEU A 191 8.77 22.28 -2.95
N ASN A 192 7.72 21.59 -2.48
CA ASN A 192 6.35 21.84 -2.91
C ASN A 192 5.91 23.25 -2.49
N ASN A 193 6.16 23.66 -1.24
CA ASN A 193 5.87 25.02 -0.79
C ASN A 193 6.64 26.09 -1.57
N LYS A 194 7.86 25.81 -2.04
CA LYS A 194 8.62 26.74 -2.90
C LYS A 194 8.01 26.90 -4.30
N ASN A 195 7.42 25.84 -4.86
CA ASN A 195 6.79 25.87 -6.18
C ASN A 195 5.42 26.56 -6.19
N VAL A 196 4.74 26.71 -5.05
CA VAL A 196 3.46 27.46 -4.94
C VAL A 196 3.70 28.98 -4.76
N GLY A 197 4.95 29.41 -4.59
CA GLY A 197 5.34 30.81 -4.39
C GLY A 197 5.57 31.65 -5.66
N TYR A 198 5.22 31.13 -6.85
CA TYR A 198 5.31 31.84 -8.14
C TYR A 198 3.97 31.85 -8.86
#